data_AF-G2G404-F1
#
_entry.id   AF-G2G404-F1
#
_cell.length_a   1.000
_cell.length_b   1.000
_cell.length_c   1.000
_cell.angle_alpha   90.00
_cell.angle_beta   90.00
_cell.angle_gamma   90.00
#
_symmetry.space_group_name_H-M   'P 1'
#
loop_
_entity.id
_entity.type
_entity.pdbx_description
1 polymer ?
#
loop_
_entity_poly.entity_id
_entity_poly.type
_entity_poly.pdbx_seq_one_letter_code
_entity_poly.pdbx_strand_id
1 'polypeptide(L)'
;MEPVWNGMLTCDYERSRPASTLLEWDLYTTSLIAWPRVLLEDPTPYGRLRRPGIVDIDEPVHLRLVAALEKFLSDPDRVRDLADRTALHREQTASALDQAEQALSDRDVKAADEAIGRGTAAFLKVMSAHIVNWLLPEQQWEDLLSQVLSSRARARDCTLALATPNRTGHLLQAHRLLLEAAASIRDGRPLALAAADVSARAGTLYGAGSPAAAAMPLEDPDRAADLLRTLSASADPESELASLTGSLDRSAAVREAWETAALLAAGGRPGQLAAVRALSTALAWAADSEERRKELRHSYLSLVRRWCTAREHDATRVTTPDLLALGDGR
;
A
#
# COMPACT_ATOMS: atom_id res chain seq x y z
N MET A 1 14.36 4.62 9.36
CA MET A 1 14.44 5.80 10.26
C MET A 1 15.90 6.11 10.48
N GLU A 2 16.25 7.39 10.59
CA GLU A 2 17.62 7.78 10.94
C GLU A 2 17.93 7.37 12.40
N PRO A 3 19.21 7.14 12.76
CA PRO A 3 19.59 6.85 14.14
C PRO A 3 19.16 7.99 15.07
N VAL A 4 18.84 7.64 16.33
CA VAL A 4 18.49 8.61 17.36
C VAL A 4 19.62 9.62 17.53
N TRP A 5 19.31 10.90 17.40
CA TRP A 5 20.23 12.00 17.69
C TRP A 5 19.58 12.97 18.66
N ASN A 6 20.22 13.19 19.81
CA ASN A 6 19.70 14.02 20.90
C ASN A 6 18.26 13.64 21.35
N GLY A 7 17.97 12.34 21.46
CA GLY A 7 16.66 11.84 21.88
C GLY A 7 15.56 11.98 20.83
N MET A 8 15.93 12.18 19.56
CA MET A 8 15.00 12.40 18.45
C MET A 8 15.32 11.47 17.28
N LEU A 9 14.27 10.88 16.70
CA LEU A 9 14.32 10.17 15.43
C LEU A 9 13.76 11.07 14.34
N THR A 10 14.45 11.14 13.20
CA THR A 10 13.95 11.85 12.02
C THR A 10 13.47 10.85 10.99
N CYS A 11 12.24 11.04 10.50
CA CYS A 11 11.77 10.39 9.30
C CYS A 11 11.86 11.39 8.14
N ASP A 12 12.72 11.08 7.16
CA ASP A 12 12.99 11.92 5.99
C ASP A 12 12.55 11.21 4.70
N TYR A 13 11.35 11.56 4.22
CA TYR A 13 10.82 11.10 2.94
C TYR A 13 11.36 11.88 1.75
N GLU A 14 11.92 13.08 1.94
CA GLU A 14 12.61 13.79 0.85
C GLU A 14 13.87 13.02 0.47
N ARG A 15 14.62 12.52 1.46
CA ARG A 15 15.81 11.68 1.22
C ARG A 15 15.46 10.30 0.66
N SER A 16 14.45 9.63 1.22
CA SER A 16 14.09 8.27 0.79
C SER A 16 13.23 8.23 -0.47
N ARG A 17 12.59 9.36 -0.82
CA ARG A 17 11.77 9.53 -2.03
C ARG A 17 12.04 10.91 -2.66
N PRO A 18 13.25 11.13 -3.22
CA PRO A 18 13.67 12.44 -3.71
C PRO A 18 12.90 12.92 -4.94
N ALA A 19 12.19 12.01 -5.60
CA ALA A 19 11.38 12.32 -6.78
C ALA A 19 9.87 12.36 -6.48
N SER A 20 9.48 12.26 -5.20
CA SER A 20 8.08 12.33 -4.77
C SER A 20 7.50 13.74 -4.97
N THR A 21 6.19 13.83 -5.18
CA THR A 21 5.48 15.12 -5.22
C THR A 21 5.23 15.66 -3.82
N LEU A 22 4.90 16.96 -3.71
CA LEU A 22 4.49 17.57 -2.44
C LEU A 22 3.34 16.81 -1.79
N LEU A 23 2.30 16.46 -2.56
CA LEU A 23 1.17 15.68 -2.07
C LEU A 23 1.60 14.32 -1.54
N GLU A 24 2.52 13.64 -2.23
CA GLU A 24 2.98 12.34 -1.78
C GLU A 24 3.79 12.43 -0.48
N TRP A 25 4.70 13.40 -0.36
CA TRP A 25 5.40 13.67 0.89
C TRP A 25 4.44 13.99 2.04
N ASP A 26 3.45 14.84 1.77
CA ASP A 26 2.44 15.24 2.75
C ASP A 26 1.56 14.07 3.21
N LEU A 27 1.16 13.17 2.28
CA LEU A 27 0.46 11.93 2.59
C LEU A 27 1.29 11.04 3.53
N TYR A 28 2.58 10.81 3.21
CA TYR A 28 3.46 10.00 4.04
C TYR A 28 3.60 10.60 5.44
N THR A 29 3.83 11.91 5.56
CA THR A 29 4.01 12.55 6.86
C THR A 29 2.73 12.63 7.68
N THR A 30 1.59 12.93 7.05
CA THR A 30 0.29 12.99 7.73
C THR A 30 -0.11 11.61 8.25
N SER A 31 0.01 10.57 7.43
CA SER A 31 -0.27 9.19 7.85
C SER A 31 0.74 8.67 8.87
N LEU A 32 2.02 9.06 8.79
CA LEU A 32 3.01 8.74 9.82
C LEU A 32 2.65 9.36 11.16
N ILE A 33 2.18 10.61 11.21
CA ILE A 33 1.80 11.24 12.48
C ILE A 33 0.54 10.58 13.06
N ALA A 34 -0.40 10.17 12.20
CA ALA A 34 -1.71 9.66 12.58
C ALA A 34 -1.77 8.15 12.91
N TRP A 35 -0.74 7.35 12.59
CA TRP A 35 -0.81 5.90 12.76
C TRP A 35 -1.21 5.41 14.15
N PRO A 36 -0.80 6.02 15.28
CA PRO A 36 -1.19 5.55 16.60
C PRO A 36 -2.71 5.63 16.79
N ARG A 37 -3.30 6.74 16.34
CA ARG A 37 -4.75 6.96 16.40
C ARG A 37 -5.51 6.01 15.49
N VAL A 38 -4.99 5.75 14.30
CA VAL A 38 -5.67 4.91 13.30
C VAL A 38 -5.59 3.42 13.69
N LEU A 39 -4.44 2.96 14.15
CA LEU A 39 -4.18 1.53 14.32
C LEU A 39 -4.38 1.06 15.77
N LEU A 40 -3.98 1.89 16.75
CA LEU A 40 -4.03 1.56 18.18
C LEU A 40 -5.10 2.34 18.96
N GLU A 41 -5.83 3.25 18.31
CA GLU A 41 -6.78 4.17 18.95
C GLU A 41 -6.12 5.10 20.00
N ASP A 42 -4.79 5.25 19.97
CA ASP A 42 -4.05 6.17 20.84
C ASP A 42 -4.11 7.59 20.23
N PRO A 43 -4.69 8.59 20.94
CA PRO A 43 -4.80 9.94 20.39
C PRO A 43 -3.45 10.68 20.28
N THR A 44 -2.37 10.14 20.83
CA THR A 44 -1.05 10.78 20.81
C THR A 44 -0.49 10.78 19.38
N PRO A 45 -0.12 11.96 18.83
CA PRO A 45 0.57 12.01 17.55
C PRO A 45 1.93 11.31 17.66
N TYR A 46 2.32 10.57 16.62
CA TYR A 46 3.59 9.84 16.63
C TYR A 46 4.81 10.78 16.64
N GLY A 47 4.68 11.94 16.01
CA GLY A 47 5.74 12.93 15.92
C GLY A 47 5.20 14.30 15.54
N ARG A 48 6.10 15.27 15.41
CA ARG A 48 5.79 16.64 15.00
C ARG A 48 6.21 16.85 13.55
N LEU A 49 5.28 17.36 12.75
CA LEU A 49 5.58 17.79 11.39
C LEU A 49 6.58 18.94 11.42
N ARG A 50 7.74 18.76 10.76
CA ARG A 50 8.70 19.85 10.53
C ARG A 50 8.33 20.61 9.26
N ARG A 51 8.09 19.85 8.18
CA ARG A 51 7.55 20.28 6.89
C ARG A 51 7.07 19.03 6.13
N PRO A 52 6.29 19.15 5.04
CA PRO A 52 5.93 18.01 4.21
C PRO A 52 7.18 17.20 3.85
N GLY A 53 7.14 15.89 4.10
CA GLY A 53 8.26 14.99 3.88
C GLY A 53 9.20 14.77 5.08
N ILE A 54 9.16 15.61 6.13
CA ILE A 54 10.04 15.46 7.31
C ILE A 54 9.25 15.54 8.63
N VAL A 55 9.38 14.48 9.44
CA VAL A 55 8.77 14.37 10.77
C VAL A 55 9.84 14.10 11.82
N ASP A 56 9.77 14.86 12.91
CA ASP A 56 10.58 14.65 14.11
C ASP A 56 9.80 13.82 15.13
N ILE A 57 10.41 12.78 15.68
CA ILE A 57 9.78 11.85 16.61
C ILE A 57 10.62 11.81 17.89
N ASP A 58 10.01 12.15 19.02
CA ASP A 58 10.68 12.03 20.31
C ASP A 58 10.90 10.56 20.66
N GLU A 59 12.12 10.20 21.05
CA GLU A 59 12.50 8.81 21.36
C GLU A 59 11.60 8.17 22.45
N PRO A 60 11.23 8.85 23.55
CA PRO A 60 10.30 8.28 24.52
C PRO A 60 8.91 7.98 23.94
N VAL A 61 8.45 8.80 22.98
CA VAL A 61 7.17 8.58 22.29
C VAL A 61 7.27 7.36 21.38
N HIS A 62 8.36 7.25 20.62
CA HIS A 62 8.65 6.10 19.78
C HIS A 62 8.66 4.79 20.58
N LEU A 63 9.46 4.71 21.64
CA LEU A 63 9.59 3.50 22.46
C LEU A 63 8.27 3.09 23.10
N ARG A 64 7.51 4.06 23.64
CA ARG A 64 6.18 3.79 24.23
C ARG A 64 5.21 3.21 23.19
N LEU A 65 5.15 3.81 22.01
CA LEU A 65 4.20 3.41 20.97
C LEU A 65 4.59 2.09 20.29
N VAL A 66 5.89 1.81 20.13
CA VAL A 66 6.37 0.49 19.67
C VAL A 66 6.02 -0.59 20.68
N ALA A 67 6.29 -0.37 21.98
CA ALA A 67 5.89 -1.34 23.01
C ALA A 67 4.37 -1.55 23.07
N ALA A 68 3.57 -0.50 22.86
CA ALA A 68 2.13 -0.60 22.78
C ALA A 68 1.67 -1.41 21.54
N LEU A 69 2.32 -1.18 20.40
CA LEU A 69 2.09 -1.95 19.17
C LEU A 69 2.46 -3.41 19.35
N GLU A 70 3.62 -3.74 19.91
CA GLU A 70 4.04 -5.13 20.16
C GLU A 70 3.02 -5.85 21.06
N LYS A 71 2.59 -5.21 22.14
CA LYS A 71 1.53 -5.72 23.01
C LYS A 71 0.22 -5.94 22.24
N PHE A 72 -0.17 -4.98 21.40
CA PHE A 72 -1.35 -5.10 20.55
C PHE A 72 -1.24 -6.30 19.60
N LEU A 73 -0.09 -6.46 18.93
CA LEU A 73 0.17 -7.53 17.97
C LEU A 73 0.29 -8.92 18.61
N SER A 74 0.43 -9.01 19.93
CA SER A 74 0.43 -10.29 20.66
C SER A 74 -0.97 -10.88 20.92
N ASP A 75 -2.03 -10.10 20.70
CA ASP A 75 -3.42 -10.50 20.96
C ASP A 75 -4.12 -10.85 19.63
N PRO A 76 -4.50 -12.13 19.41
CA PRO A 76 -5.05 -12.57 18.14
C PRO A 76 -6.38 -11.90 17.77
N ASP A 77 -7.20 -11.54 18.77
CA ASP A 77 -8.51 -10.94 18.51
C ASP A 77 -8.34 -9.47 18.10
N ARG A 78 -7.38 -8.76 18.73
CA ARG A 78 -7.02 -7.38 18.36
C ARG A 78 -6.40 -7.30 16.97
N VAL A 79 -5.52 -8.24 16.62
CA VAL A 79 -4.90 -8.28 15.29
C VAL A 79 -5.96 -8.57 14.22
N ARG A 80 -6.93 -9.42 14.51
CA ARG A 80 -8.06 -9.66 13.59
C ARG A 80 -8.90 -8.41 13.39
N ASP A 81 -9.30 -7.74 14.46
CA ASP A 81 -10.02 -6.47 14.37
C ASP A 81 -9.26 -5.41 13.56
N LEU A 82 -7.94 -5.30 13.76
CA LEU A 82 -7.08 -4.44 12.95
C LEU A 82 -7.12 -4.81 11.46
N ALA A 83 -7.05 -6.11 11.14
CA ALA A 83 -7.15 -6.59 9.77
C ALA A 83 -8.51 -6.25 9.12
N ASP A 84 -9.60 -6.39 9.87
CA ASP A 84 -10.96 -6.08 9.41
C ASP A 84 -11.15 -4.57 9.20
N ARG A 85 -10.72 -3.72 10.16
CA ARG A 85 -10.79 -2.26 10.04
C ARG A 85 -9.97 -1.75 8.85
N THR A 86 -8.76 -2.29 8.65
CA THR A 86 -7.92 -1.90 7.52
C THR A 86 -8.45 -2.41 6.18
N ALA A 87 -9.10 -3.58 6.14
CA ALA A 87 -9.87 -4.02 4.96
C ALA A 87 -10.99 -3.02 4.61
N LEU A 88 -11.79 -2.62 5.60
CA LEU A 88 -12.86 -1.64 5.41
C LEU A 88 -12.32 -0.29 4.89
N HIS A 89 -11.20 0.22 5.43
CA HIS A 89 -10.60 1.46 4.94
C HIS A 89 -10.14 1.36 3.48
N ARG A 90 -9.63 0.19 3.06
CA ARG A 90 -9.23 -0.07 1.68
C ARG A 90 -10.44 -0.10 0.74
N GLU A 91 -11.54 -0.70 1.16
CA GLU A 91 -12.81 -0.71 0.41
C GLU A 91 -13.42 0.68 0.28
N GLN A 92 -13.47 1.44 1.38
CA GLN A 92 -13.93 2.83 1.40
C GLN A 92 -13.10 3.71 0.46
N THR A 93 -11.78 3.53 0.49
CA THR A 93 -10.89 4.24 -0.44
C THR A 93 -11.22 3.86 -1.88
N ALA A 94 -11.20 2.57 -2.22
CA ALA A 94 -11.47 2.10 -3.59
C ALA A 94 -12.81 2.63 -4.13
N SER A 95 -13.88 2.51 -3.34
CA SER A 95 -15.20 2.99 -3.73
C SER A 95 -15.24 4.51 -3.97
N ALA A 96 -14.55 5.30 -3.13
CA ALA A 96 -14.45 6.74 -3.33
C ALA A 96 -13.65 7.11 -4.58
N LEU A 97 -12.58 6.37 -4.90
CA LEU A 97 -11.82 6.58 -6.14
C LEU A 97 -12.67 6.24 -7.37
N ASP A 98 -13.41 5.13 -7.34
CA ASP A 98 -14.31 4.74 -8.44
C ASP A 98 -15.42 5.79 -8.66
N GLN A 99 -15.98 6.34 -7.57
CA GLN A 99 -16.97 7.42 -7.65
C GLN A 99 -16.40 8.71 -8.25
N ALA A 100 -15.20 9.11 -7.83
CA ALA A 100 -14.54 10.29 -8.36
C ALA A 100 -14.16 10.12 -9.84
N GLU A 101 -13.69 8.94 -10.23
CA GLU A 101 -13.39 8.57 -11.61
C GLU A 101 -14.63 8.69 -12.50
N GLN A 102 -15.76 8.14 -12.04
CA GLN A 102 -17.04 8.24 -12.74
C GLN A 102 -17.51 9.69 -12.84
N ALA A 103 -17.45 10.46 -11.75
CA ALA A 103 -17.86 11.87 -11.73
C ALA A 103 -17.02 12.74 -12.68
N LEU A 104 -15.69 12.52 -12.74
CA LEU A 104 -14.82 13.19 -13.71
C LEU A 104 -15.20 12.83 -15.16
N SER A 105 -15.58 11.58 -15.42
CA SER A 105 -16.03 11.12 -16.74
C SER A 105 -17.35 11.76 -17.16
N ASP A 106 -18.28 11.91 -16.21
CA ASP A 106 -19.58 12.56 -16.39
C ASP A 106 -19.48 14.10 -16.39
N ARG A 107 -18.28 14.64 -16.13
CA ARG A 107 -18.00 16.08 -15.96
C ARG A 107 -18.79 16.71 -14.81
N ASP A 108 -19.17 15.91 -13.81
CA ASP A 108 -19.75 16.39 -12.55
C ASP A 108 -18.64 16.74 -11.57
N VAL A 109 -18.20 17.99 -11.65
CA VAL A 109 -17.09 18.52 -10.83
C VAL A 109 -17.41 18.49 -9.34
N LYS A 110 -18.68 18.73 -8.96
CA LYS A 110 -19.06 18.75 -7.56
C LYS A 110 -19.02 17.34 -6.96
N ALA A 111 -19.57 16.36 -7.68
CA ALA A 111 -19.49 14.97 -7.24
C ALA A 111 -18.04 14.47 -7.19
N ALA A 112 -17.18 14.92 -8.12
CA ALA A 112 -15.76 14.61 -8.10
C ALA A 112 -15.04 15.20 -6.87
N ASP A 113 -15.27 16.48 -6.55
CA ASP A 113 -14.70 17.14 -5.35
C ASP A 113 -15.08 16.40 -4.06
N GLU A 114 -16.37 16.09 -3.89
CA GLU A 114 -16.87 15.36 -2.72
C GLU A 114 -16.27 13.94 -2.62
N ALA A 115 -16.18 13.23 -3.74
CA ALA A 115 -15.62 11.88 -3.78
C ALA A 115 -14.11 11.87 -3.51
N ILE A 116 -13.37 12.87 -4.01
CA ILE A 116 -11.94 13.03 -3.74
C ILE A 116 -11.70 13.33 -2.26
N GLY A 117 -12.46 14.26 -1.66
CA GLY A 117 -12.31 14.55 -0.23
C GLY A 117 -12.56 13.34 0.66
N ARG A 118 -13.62 12.56 0.37
CA ARG A 118 -13.87 11.26 1.05
C ARG A 118 -12.75 10.26 0.81
N GLY A 119 -12.28 10.16 -0.42
CA GLY A 119 -11.19 9.29 -0.83
C GLY A 119 -9.89 9.61 -0.09
N THR A 120 -9.52 10.88 0.02
CA THR A 120 -8.35 11.35 0.79
C THR A 120 -8.47 10.97 2.27
N ALA A 121 -9.63 11.22 2.90
CA ALA A 121 -9.84 10.89 4.30
C ALA A 121 -9.73 9.38 4.59
N ALA A 122 -10.29 8.53 3.72
CA ALA A 122 -10.17 7.08 3.83
C ALA A 122 -8.73 6.61 3.53
N PHE A 123 -8.09 7.17 2.51
CA PHE A 123 -6.77 6.78 2.06
C PHE A 123 -5.68 7.09 3.07
N LEU A 124 -5.80 8.20 3.83
CA LEU A 124 -4.88 8.49 4.95
C LEU A 124 -4.84 7.37 6.00
N LYS A 125 -5.98 6.70 6.23
CA LYS A 125 -6.06 5.55 7.14
C LYS A 125 -5.35 4.33 6.56
N VAL A 126 -5.54 4.07 5.26
CA VAL A 126 -4.81 3.00 4.54
C VAL A 126 -3.30 3.25 4.58
N MET A 127 -2.89 4.49 4.29
CA MET A 127 -1.49 4.88 4.31
C MET A 127 -0.89 4.77 5.71
N SER A 128 -1.65 4.93 6.79
CA SER A 128 -1.13 4.82 8.17
C SER A 128 -0.53 3.45 8.50
N ALA A 129 -0.90 2.38 7.79
CA ALA A 129 -0.31 1.05 7.96
C ALA A 129 1.16 0.95 7.47
N HIS A 130 1.62 1.86 6.60
CA HIS A 130 2.95 1.74 5.95
C HIS A 130 4.12 1.71 6.94
N ILE A 131 4.02 2.49 8.03
CA ILE A 131 5.08 2.60 9.03
C ILE A 131 5.11 1.38 9.94
N VAL A 132 3.94 0.81 10.25
CA VAL A 132 3.84 -0.33 11.15
C VAL A 132 4.47 -1.58 10.54
N ASN A 133 4.48 -1.71 9.21
CA ASN A 133 5.22 -2.76 8.52
C ASN A 133 6.74 -2.71 8.80
N TRP A 134 7.29 -1.56 9.20
CA TRP A 134 8.69 -1.43 9.61
C TRP A 134 8.91 -1.58 11.11
N LEU A 135 7.84 -1.66 11.89
CA LEU A 135 7.86 -1.77 13.35
C LEU A 135 7.38 -3.16 13.82
N LEU A 136 7.22 -4.11 12.90
CA LEU A 136 6.83 -5.47 13.25
C LEU A 136 7.93 -6.12 14.11
N PRO A 137 7.56 -6.89 15.15
CA PRO A 137 8.52 -7.54 16.03
C PRO A 137 9.11 -8.82 15.42
N GLU A 138 9.72 -8.69 14.23
CA GLU A 138 10.19 -9.82 13.39
C GLU A 138 11.12 -10.76 14.15
N GLN A 139 12.03 -10.24 14.98
CA GLN A 139 12.95 -11.06 15.77
C GLN A 139 12.21 -11.91 16.81
N GLN A 140 11.24 -11.33 17.52
CA GLN A 140 10.44 -12.04 18.53
C GLN A 140 9.59 -13.14 17.87
N TRP A 141 9.07 -12.85 16.68
CA TRP A 141 8.32 -13.78 15.85
C TRP A 141 9.19 -14.94 15.31
N GLU A 142 10.39 -14.66 14.82
CA GLU A 142 11.35 -15.69 14.40
C GLU A 142 11.75 -16.58 15.58
N ASP A 143 11.96 -16.01 16.77
CA ASP A 143 12.30 -16.76 17.99
C ASP A 143 11.14 -17.65 18.45
N LEU A 144 9.91 -17.14 18.43
CA LEU A 144 8.70 -17.93 18.72
C LEU A 144 8.57 -19.11 17.74
N LEU A 145 8.66 -18.86 16.44
CA LEU A 145 8.53 -19.90 15.42
C LEU A 145 9.70 -20.89 15.49
N SER A 146 10.90 -20.45 15.85
CA SER A 146 12.06 -21.34 16.04
C SER A 146 11.82 -22.32 17.18
N GLN A 147 11.20 -21.87 18.27
CA GLN A 147 10.82 -22.73 19.40
C GLN A 147 9.70 -23.69 19.02
N VAL A 148 8.68 -23.21 18.30
CA VAL A 148 7.51 -24.00 17.88
C VAL A 148 7.89 -25.07 16.85
N LEU A 149 8.66 -24.69 15.82
CA LEU A 149 9.05 -25.57 14.71
C LEU A 149 10.35 -26.34 14.98
N SER A 150 10.98 -26.11 16.14
CA SER A 150 12.27 -26.71 16.54
C SER A 150 13.40 -26.50 15.52
N SER A 151 13.32 -25.42 14.73
CA SER A 151 14.32 -25.10 13.70
C SER A 151 14.22 -23.64 13.27
N ARG A 152 15.35 -22.93 13.33
CA ARG A 152 15.46 -21.56 12.85
C ARG A 152 15.28 -21.43 11.34
N ALA A 153 15.72 -22.42 10.57
CA ALA A 153 15.51 -22.44 9.12
C ALA A 153 14.01 -22.54 8.79
N ARG A 154 13.29 -23.46 9.44
CA ARG A 154 11.84 -23.61 9.25
C ARG A 154 11.07 -22.39 9.74
N ALA A 155 11.53 -21.73 10.80
CA ALA A 155 10.95 -20.48 11.28
C ALA A 155 11.04 -19.37 10.24
N ARG A 156 12.18 -19.23 9.56
CA ARG A 156 12.35 -18.27 8.47
C ARG A 156 11.47 -18.59 7.27
N ASP A 157 11.44 -19.86 6.84
CA ASP A 157 10.58 -20.29 5.73
C ASP A 157 9.10 -20.04 6.05
N CYS A 158 8.67 -20.34 7.28
CA CYS A 158 7.33 -20.07 7.76
C CYS A 158 7.03 -18.57 7.78
N THR A 159 7.93 -17.74 8.31
CA THR A 159 7.77 -16.27 8.34
C THR A 159 7.62 -15.71 6.92
N LEU A 160 8.47 -16.14 5.98
CA LEU A 160 8.39 -15.72 4.58
C LEU A 160 7.07 -16.15 3.93
N ALA A 161 6.61 -17.37 4.19
CA ALA A 161 5.33 -17.85 3.67
C ALA A 161 4.15 -17.04 4.26
N LEU A 162 4.15 -16.81 5.57
CA LEU A 162 3.11 -16.03 6.27
C LEU A 162 3.09 -14.55 5.84
N ALA A 163 4.23 -13.99 5.47
CA ALA A 163 4.36 -12.65 4.90
C ALA A 163 3.99 -12.57 3.40
N THR A 164 3.45 -13.64 2.82
CA THR A 164 2.98 -13.63 1.43
C THR A 164 1.55 -13.08 1.36
N PRO A 165 1.29 -12.05 0.53
CA PRO A 165 -0.04 -11.45 0.41
C PRO A 165 -1.07 -12.45 -0.15
N ASN A 166 -2.32 -12.29 0.26
CA ASN A 166 -3.51 -13.01 -0.23
C ASN A 166 -3.83 -12.76 -1.69
N ARG A 167 -3.37 -11.63 -2.24
CA ARG A 167 -3.68 -11.17 -3.60
C ARG A 167 -2.39 -10.80 -4.33
N THR A 168 -2.51 -10.57 -5.63
CA THR A 168 -1.41 -10.03 -6.45
C THR A 168 -0.76 -8.86 -5.75
N GLY A 169 0.57 -8.89 -5.64
CA GLY A 169 1.31 -7.70 -5.28
C GLY A 169 1.16 -6.60 -6.34
N HIS A 170 1.36 -5.34 -5.96
CA HIS A 170 1.23 -4.16 -6.82
C HIS A 170 2.03 -4.27 -8.14
N LEU A 171 3.20 -4.91 -8.11
CA LEU A 171 4.02 -5.18 -9.32
C LEU A 171 3.39 -6.22 -10.23
N LEU A 172 2.84 -7.29 -9.65
CA LEU A 172 2.10 -8.30 -10.41
C LEU A 172 0.81 -7.73 -10.96
N GLN A 173 0.14 -6.82 -10.25
CA GLN A 173 -1.03 -6.10 -10.75
C GLN A 173 -0.68 -5.18 -11.93
N ALA A 174 0.46 -4.48 -11.88
CA ALA A 174 0.95 -3.69 -13.01
C ALA A 174 1.31 -4.58 -14.22
N HIS A 175 1.94 -5.73 -13.98
CA HIS A 175 2.23 -6.70 -15.03
C HIS A 175 0.95 -7.29 -15.63
N ARG A 176 -0.05 -7.63 -14.79
CA ARG A 176 -1.36 -8.09 -15.22
C ARG A 176 -2.06 -7.09 -16.13
N LEU A 177 -2.03 -5.80 -15.74
CA LEU A 177 -2.60 -4.70 -16.50
C LEU A 177 -1.93 -4.53 -17.88
N LEU A 178 -0.61 -4.75 -17.96
CA LEU A 178 0.11 -4.78 -19.24
C LEU A 178 -0.30 -5.96 -20.12
N LEU A 179 -0.44 -7.16 -19.54
CA LEU A 179 -0.87 -8.36 -20.27
C LEU A 179 -2.32 -8.24 -20.76
N GLU A 180 -3.24 -7.73 -19.92
CA GLU A 180 -4.63 -7.43 -20.29
C GLU A 180 -4.69 -6.43 -21.45
N ALA A 181 -3.89 -5.36 -21.39
CA ALA A 181 -3.82 -4.38 -22.46
C ALA A 181 -3.25 -4.98 -23.76
N ALA A 182 -2.19 -5.80 -23.67
CA ALA A 182 -1.61 -6.48 -24.81
C ALA A 182 -2.57 -7.48 -25.47
N ALA A 183 -3.30 -8.27 -24.68
CA ALA A 183 -4.37 -9.15 -25.17
C ALA A 183 -5.47 -8.36 -25.88
N SER A 184 -5.93 -7.24 -25.28
CA SER A 184 -6.96 -6.41 -25.91
C SER A 184 -6.53 -5.80 -27.25
N ILE A 185 -5.24 -5.52 -27.44
CA ILE A 185 -4.69 -5.06 -28.73
C ILE A 185 -4.77 -6.17 -29.78
N ARG A 186 -4.52 -7.43 -29.40
CA ARG A 186 -4.69 -8.59 -30.29
C ARG A 186 -6.15 -8.79 -30.68
N ASP A 187 -7.06 -8.50 -29.76
CA ASP A 187 -8.51 -8.50 -30.00
C ASP A 187 -9.00 -7.27 -30.80
N GLY A 188 -8.08 -6.41 -31.24
CA GLY A 188 -8.38 -5.28 -32.14
C GLY A 188 -8.53 -3.92 -31.46
N ARG A 189 -8.26 -3.79 -30.15
CA ARG A 189 -8.23 -2.48 -29.48
C ARG A 189 -7.09 -1.62 -30.05
N PRO A 190 -7.34 -0.35 -30.41
CA PRO A 190 -6.27 0.54 -30.88
C PRO A 190 -5.15 0.72 -29.84
N LEU A 191 -3.89 0.56 -30.26
CA LEU A 191 -2.70 0.68 -29.39
C LEU A 191 -2.70 1.98 -28.58
N ALA A 192 -3.01 3.11 -29.21
CA ALA A 192 -3.03 4.41 -28.53
C ALA A 192 -4.06 4.46 -27.38
N LEU A 193 -5.22 3.83 -27.54
CA LEU A 193 -6.25 3.77 -26.50
C LEU A 193 -5.87 2.81 -25.37
N ALA A 194 -5.19 1.70 -25.69
CA ALA A 194 -4.68 0.78 -24.68
C ALA A 194 -3.52 1.40 -23.89
N ALA A 195 -2.59 2.09 -24.56
CA ALA A 195 -1.46 2.78 -23.93
C ALA A 195 -1.90 3.95 -23.04
N ALA A 196 -2.89 4.74 -23.50
CA ALA A 196 -3.47 5.81 -22.69
C ALA A 196 -4.17 5.27 -21.44
N ASP A 197 -4.88 4.15 -21.54
CA ASP A 197 -5.55 3.49 -20.42
C ASP A 197 -4.54 2.91 -19.42
N VAL A 198 -3.47 2.26 -19.91
CA VAL A 198 -2.36 1.80 -19.06
C VAL A 198 -1.70 2.97 -18.34
N SER A 199 -1.40 4.05 -19.05
CA SER A 199 -0.80 5.24 -18.45
C SER A 199 -1.71 5.92 -17.44
N ALA A 200 -3.01 5.98 -17.71
CA ALA A 200 -3.99 6.50 -16.76
C ALA A 200 -4.12 5.64 -15.50
N ARG A 201 -4.04 4.30 -15.62
CA ARG A 201 -4.28 3.38 -14.49
C ARG A 201 -3.03 3.01 -13.70
N ALA A 202 -1.87 2.96 -14.35
CA ALA A 202 -0.59 2.61 -13.74
C ALA A 202 0.30 3.84 -13.46
N GLY A 203 -0.05 5.00 -14.02
CA GLY A 203 0.71 6.21 -13.81
C GLY A 203 0.58 6.76 -12.40
N THR A 204 1.61 7.46 -11.92
CA THR A 204 1.57 8.23 -10.68
C THR A 204 1.56 9.75 -10.96
N LEU A 205 1.66 10.57 -9.91
CA LEU A 205 1.51 12.04 -9.99
C LEU A 205 2.63 12.79 -10.70
N TYR A 206 3.74 12.14 -11.11
CA TYR A 206 4.97 12.86 -11.40
C TYR A 206 4.96 13.73 -12.66
N GLY A 207 3.94 13.63 -13.52
CA GLY A 207 3.89 14.42 -14.74
C GLY A 207 4.77 13.84 -15.85
N ALA A 208 4.41 14.10 -17.12
CA ALA A 208 5.29 13.77 -18.24
C ALA A 208 6.58 14.59 -18.14
N GLY A 209 7.74 13.96 -18.39
CA GLY A 209 9.05 14.64 -18.41
C GLY A 209 9.75 14.79 -17.06
N SER A 210 9.19 14.30 -15.95
CA SER A 210 9.91 14.26 -14.67
C SER A 210 10.94 13.12 -14.64
N PRO A 211 12.03 13.23 -13.84
CA PRO A 211 12.96 12.13 -13.63
C PRO A 211 12.30 10.87 -13.07
N ALA A 212 11.23 11.01 -12.29
CA ALA A 212 10.44 9.90 -11.76
C ALA A 212 9.62 9.20 -12.86
N ALA A 213 8.97 9.97 -13.75
CA ALA A 213 8.28 9.42 -14.91
C ALA A 213 9.25 8.70 -15.86
N ALA A 214 10.48 9.18 -15.99
CA ALA A 214 11.52 8.51 -16.77
C ALA A 214 11.91 7.13 -16.20
N ALA A 215 11.81 6.95 -14.88
CA ALA A 215 12.04 5.67 -14.19
C ALA A 215 10.78 4.78 -14.12
N MET A 216 9.60 5.33 -14.42
CA MET A 216 8.29 4.66 -14.39
C MET A 216 7.69 4.64 -15.80
N PRO A 217 8.13 3.73 -16.69
CA PRO A 217 7.81 3.78 -18.13
C PRO A 217 6.32 3.68 -18.44
N LEU A 218 5.49 3.26 -17.49
CA LEU A 218 4.03 3.24 -17.65
C LEU A 218 3.38 4.62 -17.53
N GLU A 219 4.06 5.62 -16.98
CA GLU A 219 3.51 6.98 -16.85
C GLU A 219 3.43 7.76 -18.16
N ASP A 220 4.24 7.38 -19.15
CA ASP A 220 4.34 8.03 -20.44
C ASP A 220 3.59 7.18 -21.49
N PRO A 221 2.50 7.69 -22.10
CA PRO A 221 1.74 6.95 -23.10
C PRO A 221 2.58 6.45 -24.26
N ASP A 222 3.62 7.17 -24.68
CA ASP A 222 4.48 6.76 -25.79
C ASP A 222 5.35 5.58 -25.38
N ARG A 223 5.93 5.61 -24.18
CA ARG A 223 6.71 4.49 -23.62
C ARG A 223 5.83 3.29 -23.29
N ALA A 224 4.62 3.51 -22.79
CA ALA A 224 3.63 2.46 -22.59
C ALA A 224 3.23 1.82 -23.92
N ALA A 225 3.04 2.61 -24.99
CA ALA A 225 2.75 2.10 -26.32
C ALA A 225 3.89 1.25 -26.88
N ASP A 226 5.15 1.64 -26.65
CA ASP A 226 6.32 0.85 -27.05
C ASP A 226 6.37 -0.51 -26.32
N LEU A 227 6.15 -0.51 -25.00
CA LEU A 227 6.08 -1.73 -24.20
C LEU A 227 4.93 -2.66 -24.66
N LEU A 228 3.74 -2.11 -24.88
CA LEU A 228 2.58 -2.87 -25.34
C LEU A 228 2.77 -3.42 -26.75
N ARG A 229 3.43 -2.66 -27.65
CA ARG A 229 3.76 -3.12 -28.99
C ARG A 229 4.71 -4.33 -28.93
N THR A 230 5.72 -4.28 -28.07
CA THR A 230 6.61 -5.43 -27.86
C THR A 230 5.85 -6.63 -27.29
N LEU A 231 5.11 -6.45 -26.18
CA LEU A 231 4.38 -7.53 -25.51
C LEU A 231 3.33 -8.20 -26.40
N SER A 232 2.52 -7.40 -27.11
CA SER A 232 1.49 -7.92 -28.03
C SER A 232 2.09 -8.68 -29.23
N ALA A 233 3.34 -8.39 -29.61
CA ALA A 233 4.04 -9.08 -30.69
C ALA A 233 4.84 -10.31 -30.25
N SER A 234 5.33 -10.36 -29.01
CA SER A 234 6.31 -11.37 -28.57
C SER A 234 5.80 -12.45 -27.61
N ALA A 235 4.78 -12.15 -26.81
CA ALA A 235 4.30 -13.05 -25.75
C ALA A 235 3.00 -13.77 -26.15
N ASP A 236 2.55 -14.76 -25.39
CA ASP A 236 1.15 -15.19 -25.34
C ASP A 236 0.57 -14.62 -24.03
N PRO A 237 0.05 -13.38 -24.05
CA PRO A 237 -0.36 -12.70 -22.82
C PRO A 237 -1.39 -13.48 -22.01
N GLU A 238 -2.23 -14.25 -22.68
CA GLU A 238 -3.25 -15.11 -22.09
C GLU A 238 -2.60 -16.27 -21.31
N SER A 239 -1.59 -16.93 -21.89
CA SER A 239 -0.82 -17.99 -21.22
C SER A 239 0.02 -17.44 -20.05
N GLU A 240 0.64 -16.28 -20.20
CA GLU A 240 1.37 -15.62 -19.11
C GLU A 240 0.44 -15.22 -17.96
N LEU A 241 -0.75 -14.71 -18.27
CA LEU A 241 -1.78 -14.38 -17.29
C LEU A 241 -2.25 -15.62 -16.51
N ALA A 242 -2.44 -16.75 -17.20
CA ALA A 242 -2.78 -18.03 -16.58
C ALA A 242 -1.65 -18.54 -15.65
N SER A 243 -0.38 -18.43 -16.09
CA SER A 243 0.79 -18.81 -15.30
C SER A 243 0.95 -17.96 -14.03
N LEU A 244 0.72 -16.65 -14.15
CA LEU A 244 0.73 -15.71 -13.04
C LEU A 244 -0.36 -16.05 -12.02
N THR A 245 -1.58 -16.31 -12.49
CA THR A 245 -2.70 -16.74 -11.63
C THR A 245 -2.38 -18.03 -10.90
N GLY A 246 -1.91 -19.06 -11.61
CA GLY A 246 -1.53 -20.33 -11.00
C GLY A 246 -0.37 -20.23 -10.01
N SER A 247 0.52 -19.23 -10.15
CA SER A 247 1.59 -18.98 -9.16
C SER A 247 1.04 -18.43 -7.85
N LEU A 248 0.00 -17.59 -7.90
CA LEU A 248 -0.63 -17.02 -6.71
C LEU A 248 -1.37 -18.09 -5.90
N ASP A 249 -2.12 -18.96 -6.58
CA ASP A 249 -2.82 -20.07 -5.93
C ASP A 249 -1.85 -20.99 -5.20
N ARG A 250 -0.68 -21.27 -5.81
CA ARG A 250 0.39 -22.03 -5.16
C ARG A 250 0.95 -21.31 -3.94
N SER A 251 1.21 -20.01 -4.04
CA SER A 251 1.70 -19.20 -2.92
C SER A 251 0.71 -19.17 -1.76
N ALA A 252 -0.59 -19.02 -2.03
CA ALA A 252 -1.64 -19.07 -1.03
C ALA A 252 -1.70 -20.44 -0.33
N ALA A 253 -1.64 -21.53 -1.10
CA ALA A 253 -1.62 -22.89 -0.55
C ALA A 253 -0.38 -23.17 0.31
N VAL A 254 0.80 -22.68 -0.10
CA VAL A 254 2.03 -22.79 0.68
C VAL A 254 1.91 -22.06 2.01
N ARG A 255 1.31 -20.86 2.01
CA ARG A 255 1.07 -20.11 3.25
C ARG A 255 0.12 -20.84 4.19
N GLU A 256 -1.02 -21.33 3.69
CA GLU A 256 -1.99 -22.09 4.49
C GLU A 256 -1.37 -23.36 5.09
N ALA A 257 -0.54 -24.07 4.33
CA ALA A 257 0.19 -25.23 4.82
C ALA A 257 1.16 -24.87 5.95
N TRP A 258 1.92 -23.77 5.81
CA TRP A 258 2.83 -23.30 6.86
C TRP A 258 2.11 -22.81 8.10
N GLU A 259 1.02 -22.07 7.93
CA GLU A 259 0.17 -21.64 9.04
C GLU A 259 -0.37 -22.84 9.81
N THR A 260 -0.95 -23.81 9.10
CA THR A 260 -1.47 -25.05 9.69
C THR A 260 -0.38 -25.81 10.44
N ALA A 261 0.81 -25.97 9.84
CA ALA A 261 1.93 -26.64 10.48
C ALA A 261 2.39 -25.93 11.76
N ALA A 262 2.48 -24.60 11.76
CA ALA A 262 2.85 -23.81 12.93
C ALA A 262 1.80 -23.91 14.05
N LEU A 263 0.51 -23.86 13.70
CA LEU A 263 -0.59 -24.01 14.67
C LEU A 263 -0.61 -25.41 15.30
N LEU A 264 -0.41 -26.46 14.50
CA LEU A 264 -0.33 -27.84 14.98
C LEU A 264 0.89 -28.05 15.88
N ALA A 265 2.05 -27.49 15.51
CA ALA A 265 3.28 -27.58 16.31
C ALA A 265 3.18 -26.82 17.64
N ALA A 266 2.41 -25.72 17.69
CA ALA A 266 2.07 -25.02 18.93
C ALA A 266 0.97 -25.73 19.74
N GLY A 267 0.37 -26.78 19.18
CA GLY A 267 -0.67 -27.59 19.81
C GLY A 267 -0.25 -28.11 21.18
N GLY A 268 -1.16 -28.01 22.15
CA GLY A 268 -0.91 -28.41 23.54
C GLY A 268 -0.28 -27.34 24.43
N ARG A 269 0.06 -26.16 23.89
CA ARG A 269 0.53 -25.00 24.67
C ARG A 269 -0.33 -23.77 24.35
N PRO A 270 -1.39 -23.49 25.14
CA PRO A 270 -2.37 -22.44 24.81
C PRO A 270 -1.76 -21.05 24.52
N GLY A 271 -0.73 -20.66 25.29
CA GLY A 271 -0.04 -19.39 25.06
C GLY A 271 0.73 -19.34 23.73
N GLN A 272 1.43 -20.42 23.36
CA GLN A 272 2.13 -20.49 22.06
C GLN A 272 1.14 -20.54 20.90
N LEU A 273 0.02 -21.26 21.06
CA LEU A 273 -1.03 -21.31 20.05
C LEU A 273 -1.64 -19.93 19.80
N ALA A 274 -1.96 -19.18 20.86
CA ALA A 274 -2.48 -17.81 20.72
C ALA A 274 -1.46 -16.88 20.06
N ALA A 275 -0.18 -16.97 20.46
CA ALA A 275 0.89 -16.16 19.87
C ALA A 275 1.13 -16.46 18.38
N VAL A 276 1.10 -17.74 17.98
CA VAL A 276 1.20 -18.13 16.56
C VAL A 276 0.01 -17.62 15.77
N ARG A 277 -1.22 -17.67 16.30
CA ARG A 277 -2.39 -17.08 15.63
C ARG A 277 -2.25 -15.58 15.43
N ALA A 278 -1.81 -14.86 16.46
CA ALA A 278 -1.62 -13.42 16.40
C ALA A 278 -0.55 -13.05 15.36
N LEU A 279 0.61 -13.73 15.39
CA LEU A 279 1.70 -13.59 14.43
C LEU A 279 1.24 -13.87 13.00
N SER A 280 0.57 -15.00 12.74
CA SER A 280 0.12 -15.38 11.40
C SER A 280 -0.84 -14.33 10.82
N THR A 281 -1.78 -13.88 11.64
CA THR A 281 -2.74 -12.84 11.25
C THR A 281 -2.03 -11.51 10.98
N ALA A 282 -1.05 -11.14 11.81
CA ALA A 282 -0.31 -9.89 11.69
C ALA A 282 0.58 -9.87 10.44
N LEU A 283 1.26 -10.98 10.13
CA LEU A 283 2.09 -11.10 8.92
C LEU A 283 1.24 -11.04 7.64
N ALA A 284 0.12 -11.77 7.61
CA ALA A 284 -0.80 -11.73 6.48
C ALA A 284 -1.38 -10.32 6.29
N TRP A 285 -1.81 -9.69 7.39
CA TRP A 285 -2.29 -8.31 7.39
C TRP A 285 -1.25 -7.32 6.88
N ALA A 286 -0.01 -7.40 7.35
CA ALA A 286 1.08 -6.50 6.98
C ALA A 286 1.39 -6.60 5.48
N ALA A 287 1.52 -7.83 4.98
CA ALA A 287 1.77 -8.11 3.57
C ALA A 287 0.66 -7.55 2.67
N ASP A 288 -0.60 -7.84 2.99
CA ASP A 288 -1.74 -7.35 2.23
C ASP A 288 -1.90 -5.83 2.31
N SER A 289 -1.63 -5.26 3.48
CA SER A 289 -1.73 -3.82 3.70
C SER A 289 -0.70 -3.08 2.86
N GLU A 290 0.55 -3.56 2.79
CA GLU A 290 1.58 -2.92 1.99
C GLU A 290 1.25 -2.94 0.50
N GLU A 291 0.87 -4.09 -0.02
CA GLU A 291 0.62 -4.27 -1.44
C GLU A 291 -0.63 -3.50 -1.88
N ARG A 292 -1.73 -3.62 -1.12
CA ARG A 292 -2.96 -2.90 -1.45
C ARG A 292 -2.84 -1.40 -1.24
N ARG A 293 -2.04 -0.94 -0.28
CA ARG A 293 -1.71 0.47 -0.11
C ARG A 293 -0.98 1.02 -1.34
N LYS A 294 0.00 0.31 -1.89
CA LYS A 294 0.72 0.76 -3.08
C LYS A 294 -0.19 0.85 -4.30
N GLU A 295 -1.08 -0.13 -4.49
CA GLU A 295 -2.09 -0.10 -5.56
C GLU A 295 -3.01 1.12 -5.41
N LEU A 296 -3.64 1.29 -4.24
CA LEU A 296 -4.54 2.42 -3.97
C LEU A 296 -3.81 3.75 -4.05
N ARG A 297 -2.53 3.81 -3.66
CA ARG A 297 -1.69 5.00 -3.84
C ARG A 297 -1.58 5.36 -5.31
N HIS A 298 -1.25 4.42 -6.19
CA HIS A 298 -1.13 4.73 -7.62
C HIS A 298 -2.45 5.24 -8.19
N SER A 299 -3.57 4.56 -7.91
CA SER A 299 -4.90 4.99 -8.34
C SER A 299 -5.27 6.38 -7.80
N TYR A 300 -5.03 6.62 -6.50
CA TYR A 300 -5.29 7.91 -5.85
C TYR A 300 -4.49 9.04 -6.48
N LEU A 301 -3.16 8.86 -6.62
CA LEU A 301 -2.28 9.87 -7.17
C LEU A 301 -2.66 10.17 -8.64
N SER A 302 -2.92 9.16 -9.46
CA SER A 302 -3.38 9.34 -10.84
C SER A 302 -4.70 10.13 -10.93
N LEU A 303 -5.68 9.75 -10.10
CA LEU A 303 -6.99 10.38 -10.08
C LEU A 303 -6.89 11.86 -9.65
N VAL A 304 -6.12 12.16 -8.60
CA VAL A 304 -5.90 13.55 -8.17
C VAL A 304 -5.25 14.37 -9.28
N ARG A 305 -4.32 13.78 -10.06
CA ARG A 305 -3.72 14.47 -11.22
C ARG A 305 -4.77 14.87 -12.24
N ARG A 306 -5.67 13.94 -12.58
CA ARG A 306 -6.75 14.19 -13.55
C ARG A 306 -7.74 15.22 -13.05
N TRP A 307 -8.07 15.17 -11.77
CA TRP A 307 -8.86 16.21 -11.12
C TRP A 307 -8.18 17.57 -11.19
N CYS A 308 -6.88 17.66 -10.90
CA CYS A 308 -6.12 18.91 -11.04
C CYS A 308 -6.23 19.47 -12.46
N THR A 309 -6.04 18.63 -13.48
CA THR A 309 -6.21 19.02 -14.88
C THR A 309 -7.62 19.53 -15.16
N ALA A 310 -8.67 18.84 -14.68
CA ALA A 310 -10.06 19.23 -14.89
C ALA A 310 -10.44 20.55 -14.19
N ARG A 311 -9.73 20.88 -13.10
CA ARG A 311 -9.93 22.09 -12.30
C ARG A 311 -8.96 23.22 -12.64
N GLU A 312 -8.05 22.99 -13.61
CA GLU A 312 -6.95 23.91 -13.93
C GLU A 312 -6.06 24.23 -12.70
N HIS A 313 -5.91 23.26 -11.80
CA HIS A 313 -5.00 23.33 -10.65
C HIS A 313 -3.62 22.80 -10.99
N ASP A 314 -2.60 23.41 -10.40
CA ASP A 314 -1.23 22.91 -10.46
C ASP A 314 -1.06 21.70 -9.52
N ALA A 315 -0.99 20.50 -10.10
CA ALA A 315 -0.83 19.24 -9.37
C ALA A 315 0.43 19.18 -8.49
N THR A 316 1.44 20.03 -8.74
CA THR A 316 2.68 20.06 -7.95
C THR A 316 2.52 20.78 -6.61
N ARG A 317 1.41 21.49 -6.40
CA ARG A 317 1.17 22.35 -5.24
C ARG A 317 0.06 21.87 -4.31
N VAL A 318 -0.68 20.85 -4.71
CA VAL A 318 -1.79 20.30 -3.95
C VAL A 318 -1.27 19.54 -2.72
N THR A 319 -1.96 19.71 -1.59
CA THR A 319 -1.67 19.05 -0.31
C THR A 319 -2.87 18.25 0.18
N THR A 320 -2.67 17.42 1.20
CA THR A 320 -3.75 16.65 1.83
C THR A 320 -4.83 17.57 2.44
N PRO A 321 -4.48 18.66 3.17
CA PRO A 321 -5.48 19.63 3.64
C PRO A 321 -6.34 20.22 2.54
N ASP A 322 -5.76 20.55 1.37
CA ASP A 322 -6.51 21.10 0.23
C ASP A 322 -7.59 20.12 -0.25
N LEU A 323 -7.23 18.84 -0.36
CA LEU A 323 -8.15 17.80 -0.83
C LEU A 323 -9.20 17.42 0.22
N LEU A 324 -8.86 17.44 1.51
CA LEU A 324 -9.82 17.23 2.59
C LEU A 324 -10.87 18.34 2.64
N ALA A 325 -10.48 19.60 2.38
CA ALA A 325 -11.39 20.74 2.37
C ALA A 325 -12.53 20.60 1.34
N LEU A 326 -12.28 19.89 0.22
CA LEU A 326 -13.29 19.58 -0.79
C LEU A 326 -14.47 18.79 -0.22
N GLY A 327 -14.18 17.83 0.67
CA GLY A 327 -15.22 17.02 1.34
C GLY A 327 -16.06 17.81 2.34
N ASP A 328 -15.52 18.92 2.85
CA ASP A 328 -16.19 19.84 3.77
C ASP A 328 -16.99 20.93 3.03
N GLY A 329 -17.00 20.91 1.69
CA GLY A 329 -17.67 21.90 0.84
C GLY A 329 -16.99 23.27 0.84
N ARG A 330 -15.67 23.31 1.06
CA ARG A 330 -14.86 24.54 1.09
C ARG A 330 -13.96 24.66 -0.13
#